data_AF-A0A955VAV7-F1
#
_entry.id   AF-A0A955VAV7-F1
#
_cell.length_a   1.000
_cell.length_b   1.000
_cell.length_c   1.000
_cell.angle_alpha   90.00
_cell.angle_beta   90.00
_cell.angle_gamma   90.00
#
_symmetry.space_group_name_H-M   'P 1'
#
loop_
_entity.id
_entity.type
_entity.pdbx_description
1 polymer ?
#
loop_
_entity_poly.entity_id
_entity_poly.type
_entity_poly.pdbx_seq_one_letter_code
_entity_poly.pdbx_strand_id
1 'polypeptide(L)'
;MNSRQAAVTALGLSLLALPLVAACDGDGGKSSLVADTGGGDTAADTVGGDSAGGDTVEVDTRSPNPALEGTVPAAFTVSPGVETVTVTNATAGEALTLYGADGERLVTVVADELGQAHFAYVGGTYTVLDLREGGSPHDLVKDGHALRPGDDYVLRDDDVDPPAASAAFRILDVHDVPPTSAYEGQELRGIHYGIGGLG
;
A
#
# COMPACT_ATOMS: atom_id res chain seq x y z
N MET A 1 -3.73 -53.87 2.95
CA MET A 1 -4.23 -53.13 4.13
C MET A 1 -3.03 -52.77 4.99
N ASN A 2 -2.39 -51.63 4.72
CA ASN A 2 -1.19 -51.21 5.44
C ASN A 2 -1.53 -49.99 6.30
N SER A 3 -1.57 -50.22 7.60
CA SER A 3 -1.72 -49.22 8.64
C SER A 3 -0.39 -48.52 8.86
N ARG A 4 -0.33 -47.18 8.69
CA ARG A 4 0.82 -46.35 9.08
C ARG A 4 0.39 -45.42 10.20
N GLN A 5 1.01 -45.61 11.36
CA GLN A 5 0.83 -44.83 12.58
C GLN A 5 1.34 -43.40 12.37
N ALA A 6 0.53 -42.43 12.80
CA ALA A 6 0.90 -41.03 12.91
C ALA A 6 1.68 -40.80 14.22
N ALA A 7 2.86 -40.16 14.10
CA ALA A 7 3.58 -39.61 15.24
C ALA A 7 3.19 -38.14 15.38
N VAL A 8 2.48 -37.81 16.46
CA VAL A 8 2.16 -36.45 16.88
C VAL A 8 3.30 -36.00 17.79
N THR A 9 4.10 -35.03 17.35
CA THR A 9 5.10 -34.36 18.19
C THR A 9 4.61 -32.95 18.48
N ALA A 10 4.13 -32.77 19.71
CA ALA A 10 3.76 -31.46 20.26
C ALA A 10 5.02 -30.67 20.60
N LEU A 11 5.17 -29.48 20.01
CA LEU A 11 6.20 -28.51 20.37
C LEU A 11 5.55 -27.33 21.09
N GLY A 12 6.11 -27.05 22.27
CA GLY A 12 5.54 -26.20 23.31
C GLY A 12 5.46 -24.72 22.95
N LEU A 13 4.35 -24.12 23.36
CA LEU A 13 4.06 -22.70 23.33
C LEU A 13 4.79 -22.02 24.51
N SER A 14 5.77 -21.17 24.22
CA SER A 14 6.43 -20.33 25.23
C SER A 14 5.89 -18.90 25.11
N LEU A 15 5.00 -18.52 26.03
CA LEU A 15 4.49 -17.15 26.19
C LEU A 15 5.59 -16.25 26.79
N LEU A 16 6.03 -15.24 26.05
CA LEU A 16 6.82 -14.13 26.59
C LEU A 16 5.93 -12.89 26.68
N ALA A 17 5.58 -12.51 27.90
CA ALA A 17 4.88 -11.29 28.25
C ALA A 17 5.83 -10.10 28.15
N LEU A 18 5.39 -9.02 27.50
CA LEU A 18 6.06 -7.71 27.50
C LEU A 18 5.26 -6.71 28.37
N PRO A 19 5.95 -5.84 29.14
CA PRO A 19 5.30 -4.97 30.11
C PRO A 19 4.70 -3.71 29.47
N LEU A 20 3.51 -3.37 29.97
CA LEU A 20 2.81 -2.10 29.79
C LEU A 20 3.54 -1.01 30.60
N VAL A 21 4.03 0.03 29.94
CA VAL A 21 4.50 1.25 30.61
C VAL A 21 3.45 2.34 30.39
N ALA A 22 2.89 2.81 31.50
CA ALA A 22 1.99 3.95 31.57
C ALA A 22 2.69 5.12 32.27
N ALA A 23 2.18 6.33 31.96
CA ALA A 23 2.31 7.62 32.67
C ALA A 23 3.43 8.59 32.24
N CYS A 24 3.00 9.77 31.76
CA CYS A 24 3.14 11.10 32.39
C CYS A 24 2.09 12.03 31.71
N ASP A 25 1.11 12.64 32.37
CA ASP A 25 1.10 13.67 33.45
C ASP A 25 1.07 15.12 32.90
N GLY A 26 0.12 15.93 33.42
CA GLY A 26 -0.08 17.38 33.18
C GLY A 26 -1.07 17.70 32.03
N ASP A 27 -2.09 18.55 32.14
CA ASP A 27 -2.31 19.63 33.09
C ASP A 27 -3.82 19.97 33.20
N GLY A 28 -4.21 20.49 34.35
CA GLY A 28 -5.59 20.76 34.72
C GLY A 28 -6.13 22.09 34.19
N GLY A 29 -7.40 22.10 33.82
CA GLY A 29 -8.15 23.33 33.55
C GLY A 29 -9.64 23.14 33.80
N LYS A 30 -10.10 23.41 35.02
CA LYS A 30 -11.53 23.54 35.35
C LYS A 30 -11.97 24.98 35.12
N SER A 31 -13.06 25.21 34.37
CA SER A 31 -13.95 26.38 34.51
C SER A 31 -15.25 26.10 33.74
N SER A 32 -16.34 25.70 34.41
CA SER A 32 -17.36 26.55 35.02
C SER A 32 -18.38 27.14 34.02
N LEU A 33 -19.52 26.46 33.92
CA LEU A 33 -20.92 26.89 33.66
C LEU A 33 -21.16 28.40 33.44
N VAL A 34 -21.91 28.78 32.39
CA VAL A 34 -23.25 29.44 32.46
C VAL A 34 -24.00 29.22 31.13
N ALA A 35 -25.33 29.08 31.20
CA ALA A 35 -26.27 28.98 30.07
C ALA A 35 -26.79 30.34 29.59
N ASP A 36 -27.41 30.31 28.41
CA ASP A 36 -28.68 30.97 28.05
C ASP A 36 -28.69 32.11 26.99
N THR A 37 -29.69 31.95 26.11
CA THR A 37 -30.47 32.86 25.24
C THR A 37 -29.84 33.62 24.06
N GLY A 38 -30.37 33.28 22.87
CA GLY A 38 -31.17 34.25 22.10
C GLY A 38 -30.56 34.90 20.85
N GLY A 39 -31.04 34.46 19.67
CA GLY A 39 -31.62 35.33 18.63
C GLY A 39 -30.73 36.25 17.78
N GLY A 40 -30.93 36.17 16.45
CA GLY A 40 -30.88 37.34 15.57
C GLY A 40 -29.92 37.26 14.39
N ASP A 41 -30.50 37.11 13.19
CA ASP A 41 -29.85 37.38 11.91
C ASP A 41 -29.23 38.79 11.88
N THR A 42 -28.03 38.92 11.32
CA THR A 42 -27.66 40.09 10.51
C THR A 42 -26.51 39.74 9.58
N ALA A 43 -26.70 40.12 8.31
CA ALA A 43 -25.77 39.91 7.22
C ALA A 43 -24.64 40.96 7.20
N ALA A 44 -23.55 40.51 6.58
CA ALA A 44 -22.54 41.26 5.83
C ALA A 44 -21.34 41.88 6.57
N ASP A 45 -20.20 41.59 5.95
CA ASP A 45 -18.96 42.37 5.86
C ASP A 45 -17.84 42.05 6.86
N THR A 46 -16.97 41.11 6.44
CA THR A 46 -15.54 41.18 6.74
C THR A 46 -14.73 40.66 5.56
N VAL A 47 -14.02 41.55 4.87
CA VAL A 47 -12.84 41.20 4.08
C VAL A 47 -11.76 40.69 5.04
N GLY A 48 -11.31 39.46 4.87
CA GLY A 48 -10.21 38.89 5.65
C GLY A 48 -9.61 37.70 4.92
N GLY A 49 -8.47 37.91 4.26
CA GLY A 49 -7.59 36.80 3.94
C GLY A 49 -7.03 36.24 5.23
N ASP A 50 -7.04 34.92 5.39
CA ASP A 50 -5.98 34.24 6.13
C ASP A 50 -5.83 32.81 5.63
N SER A 51 -4.58 32.43 5.46
CA SER A 51 -4.16 31.07 5.18
C SER A 51 -4.40 30.23 6.43
N ALA A 52 -5.45 29.42 6.43
CA ALA A 52 -5.52 28.27 7.30
C ALA A 52 -5.16 27.03 6.48
N GLY A 53 -3.86 26.77 6.35
CA GLY A 53 -3.33 25.44 6.13
C GLY A 53 -3.64 24.62 7.38
N GLY A 54 -4.90 24.18 7.48
CA GLY A 54 -5.33 23.22 8.48
C GLY A 54 -4.84 21.86 8.06
N ASP A 55 -4.03 21.25 8.92
CA ASP A 55 -3.73 19.83 8.98
C ASP A 55 -5.04 19.06 9.19
N THR A 56 -5.87 19.00 8.15
CA THR A 56 -6.95 18.03 8.11
C THR A 56 -6.26 16.71 7.85
N VAL A 57 -6.15 15.89 8.89
CA VAL A 57 -6.14 14.44 8.72
C VAL A 57 -7.41 14.14 7.93
N GLU A 58 -7.30 14.10 6.61
CA GLU A 58 -8.36 13.60 5.74
C GLU A 58 -8.58 12.16 6.19
N VAL A 59 -9.61 11.97 6.99
CA VAL A 59 -10.10 10.63 7.32
C VAL A 59 -10.54 10.07 5.98
N ASP A 60 -9.78 9.11 5.47
CA ASP A 60 -10.07 8.47 4.19
C ASP A 60 -11.47 7.82 4.27
N THR A 61 -12.45 8.49 3.67
CA THR A 61 -13.85 8.05 3.69
C THR A 61 -14.15 7.07 2.55
N ARG A 62 -13.14 6.64 1.78
CA ARG A 62 -13.34 5.63 0.73
C ARG A 62 -13.73 4.30 1.36
N SER A 63 -14.69 3.62 0.73
CA SER A 63 -15.02 2.26 1.12
C SER A 63 -13.76 1.42 0.89
N PRO A 64 -13.28 0.67 1.90
CA PRO A 64 -12.13 -0.19 1.70
C PRO A 64 -12.44 -1.17 0.57
N ASN A 65 -11.42 -1.45 -0.24
CA ASN A 65 -11.51 -2.42 -1.33
C ASN A 65 -12.15 -3.73 -0.82
N PRO A 66 -13.21 -4.25 -1.47
CA PRO A 66 -13.89 -5.49 -1.06
C PRO A 66 -12.94 -6.69 -0.90
N ALA A 67 -11.80 -6.71 -1.59
CA ALA A 67 -10.80 -7.76 -1.48
C ALA A 67 -10.16 -7.86 -0.08
N LEU A 68 -10.25 -6.82 0.75
CA LEU A 68 -9.75 -6.79 2.14
C LEU A 68 -10.69 -7.46 3.14
N GLU A 69 -11.95 -7.71 2.77
CA GLU A 69 -12.91 -8.30 3.69
C GLU A 69 -12.47 -9.71 4.13
N GLY A 70 -12.45 -9.94 5.44
CA GLY A 70 -12.07 -11.24 6.02
C GLY A 70 -10.58 -11.58 5.91
N THR A 71 -9.73 -10.63 5.53
CA THR A 71 -8.29 -10.85 5.39
C THR A 71 -7.50 -10.57 6.67
N VAL A 72 -6.31 -11.16 6.76
CA VAL A 72 -5.28 -10.79 7.74
C VAL A 72 -4.15 -10.01 7.06
N PRO A 73 -3.35 -9.22 7.79
CA PRO A 73 -2.21 -8.52 7.19
C PRO A 73 -1.19 -9.50 6.62
N ALA A 74 -0.77 -9.25 5.38
CA ALA A 74 0.29 -9.99 4.72
C ALA A 74 1.68 -9.73 5.32
N ALA A 75 2.55 -10.72 5.23
CA ALA A 75 3.96 -10.61 5.64
C ALA A 75 4.86 -10.04 4.53
N PHE A 76 4.44 -10.13 3.27
CA PHE A 76 5.17 -9.58 2.14
C PHE A 76 5.10 -8.04 2.12
N THR A 77 6.07 -7.43 1.44
CA THR A 77 6.18 -5.97 1.29
C THR A 77 5.82 -5.56 -0.11
N VAL A 78 4.92 -4.59 -0.26
CA VAL A 78 4.49 -4.02 -1.54
C VAL A 78 5.20 -2.69 -1.78
N SER A 79 5.82 -2.56 -2.95
CA SER A 79 6.44 -1.33 -3.44
C SER A 79 5.78 -0.91 -4.76
N PRO A 80 4.78 -0.02 -4.72
CA PRO A 80 4.17 0.50 -5.94
C PRO A 80 5.13 1.44 -6.67
N GLY A 81 4.96 1.52 -7.99
CA GLY A 81 5.71 2.41 -8.87
C GLY A 81 4.81 2.98 -9.98
N VAL A 82 5.46 3.54 -11.00
CA VAL A 82 4.77 4.06 -12.19
C VAL A 82 4.31 2.88 -13.04
N GLU A 83 2.99 2.71 -13.16
CA GLU A 83 2.36 1.61 -13.91
C GLU A 83 2.88 0.21 -13.55
N THR A 84 3.38 0.05 -12.32
CA THR A 84 4.01 -1.19 -11.86
C THR A 84 3.87 -1.37 -10.36
N VAL A 85 3.97 -2.62 -9.90
CA VAL A 85 4.06 -2.99 -8.48
C VAL A 85 5.11 -4.08 -8.33
N THR A 86 6.00 -3.92 -7.36
CA THR A 86 6.96 -4.96 -6.97
C THR A 86 6.64 -5.46 -5.58
N VAL A 87 6.64 -6.77 -5.41
CA VAL A 87 6.50 -7.44 -4.12
C VAL A 87 7.83 -8.09 -3.76
N THR A 88 8.20 -7.96 -2.50
CA THR A 88 9.37 -8.60 -1.90
C THR A 88 9.00 -9.27 -0.59
N ASN A 89 9.82 -10.20 -0.11
CA ASN A 89 9.58 -10.96 1.13
C ASN A 89 8.32 -11.82 1.07
N ALA A 90 7.86 -12.19 -0.13
CA ALA A 90 6.90 -13.29 -0.28
C ALA A 90 7.60 -14.63 -0.05
N THR A 91 6.84 -15.67 0.25
CA THR A 91 7.34 -17.04 0.22
C THR A 91 7.65 -17.43 -1.22
N ALA A 92 8.74 -18.18 -1.45
CA ALA A 92 9.06 -18.67 -2.78
C ALA A 92 7.93 -19.55 -3.32
N GLY A 93 7.40 -19.23 -4.51
CA GLY A 93 6.24 -19.90 -5.10
C GLY A 93 4.88 -19.45 -4.56
N GLU A 94 4.81 -18.41 -3.73
CA GLU A 94 3.55 -17.84 -3.24
C GLU A 94 2.76 -17.20 -4.39
N ALA A 95 1.48 -17.56 -4.55
CA ALA A 95 0.62 -17.04 -5.60
C ALA A 95 -0.06 -15.75 -5.14
N LEU A 96 0.40 -14.62 -5.67
CA LEU A 96 -0.09 -13.30 -5.26
C LEU A 96 -1.05 -12.74 -6.30
N THR A 97 -2.31 -12.55 -5.91
CA THR A 97 -3.35 -11.96 -6.76
C THR A 97 -3.41 -10.46 -6.55
N LEU A 98 -3.31 -9.69 -7.65
CA LEU A 98 -3.59 -8.26 -7.68
C LEU A 98 -5.08 -8.03 -7.91
N TYR A 99 -5.68 -7.28 -7.00
CA TYR A 99 -7.07 -6.82 -7.05
C TYR A 99 -7.13 -5.33 -7.40
N GLY A 100 -8.03 -4.95 -8.29
CA GLY A 100 -8.36 -3.56 -8.57
C GLY A 100 -9.29 -2.96 -7.52
N ALA A 101 -9.58 -1.67 -7.65
CA ALA A 101 -10.30 -0.88 -6.65
C ALA A 101 -11.70 -1.43 -6.32
N ASP A 102 -12.39 -2.04 -7.30
CA ASP A 102 -13.72 -2.60 -7.15
C ASP A 102 -13.71 -4.05 -6.63
N GLY A 103 -12.54 -4.61 -6.32
CA GLY A 103 -12.36 -5.98 -5.85
C GLY A 103 -12.31 -7.02 -6.96
N GLU A 104 -12.15 -6.61 -8.22
CA GLU A 104 -11.95 -7.50 -9.35
C GLU A 104 -10.52 -8.07 -9.38
N ARG A 105 -10.38 -9.34 -9.74
CA ARG A 105 -9.08 -10.01 -9.90
C ARG A 105 -8.47 -9.62 -11.24
N LEU A 106 -7.31 -8.99 -11.22
CA LEU A 106 -6.62 -8.54 -12.43
C LEU A 106 -5.65 -9.59 -12.95
N VAL A 107 -4.74 -10.05 -12.10
CA VAL A 107 -3.73 -11.06 -12.44
C VAL A 107 -3.20 -11.70 -11.16
N THR A 108 -2.83 -12.97 -11.21
CA THR A 108 -2.02 -13.62 -10.17
C THR A 108 -0.61 -13.82 -10.69
N VAL A 109 0.40 -13.48 -9.90
CA VAL A 109 1.81 -13.74 -10.22
C VAL A 109 2.39 -14.63 -9.13
N VAL A 110 3.02 -15.72 -9.53
CA VAL A 110 3.72 -16.63 -8.61
C VAL A 110 5.10 -16.05 -8.29
N ALA A 111 5.39 -15.88 -7.00
CA ALA A 111 6.67 -15.37 -6.54
C ALA A 111 7.82 -16.31 -6.93
N ASP A 112 8.95 -15.72 -7.32
CA ASP A 112 10.14 -16.47 -7.70
C ASP A 112 10.85 -17.14 -6.51
N GLU A 113 12.01 -17.77 -6.74
CA GLU A 113 12.78 -18.44 -5.68
C GLU A 113 13.32 -17.51 -4.61
N LEU A 114 13.36 -16.20 -4.88
CA LEU A 114 13.83 -15.16 -3.97
C LEU A 114 12.67 -14.46 -3.26
N GLY A 115 11.42 -14.90 -3.48
CA GLY A 115 10.25 -14.28 -2.86
C GLY A 115 9.88 -12.94 -3.49
N GLN A 116 10.17 -12.78 -4.79
CA GLN A 116 9.83 -11.58 -5.55
C GLN A 116 8.71 -11.86 -6.55
N ALA A 117 7.78 -10.91 -6.68
CA ALA A 117 6.79 -10.90 -7.74
C ALA A 117 6.72 -9.49 -8.33
N HIS A 118 6.63 -9.40 -9.65
CA HIS A 118 6.59 -8.12 -10.36
C HIS A 118 5.37 -8.05 -11.27
N PHE A 119 4.59 -7.00 -11.08
CA PHE A 119 3.35 -6.74 -11.79
C PHE A 119 3.56 -5.50 -12.65
N ALA A 120 3.47 -5.66 -13.97
CA ALA A 120 3.58 -4.56 -14.92
C ALA A 120 2.47 -4.60 -15.97
N TYR A 121 1.95 -5.79 -16.28
CA TYR A 121 0.94 -5.99 -17.30
C TYR A 121 -0.22 -6.81 -16.76
N VAL A 122 -1.42 -6.45 -17.19
CA VAL A 122 -2.66 -7.18 -16.92
C VAL A 122 -3.33 -7.48 -18.26
N GLY A 123 -3.82 -8.71 -18.41
CA GLY A 123 -4.51 -9.16 -19.62
C GLY A 123 -5.94 -8.60 -19.68
N GLY A 124 -6.60 -8.73 -20.83
CA GLY A 124 -8.04 -8.45 -20.95
C GLY A 124 -8.93 -9.39 -20.12
N THR A 125 -8.37 -10.50 -19.63
CA THR A 125 -9.01 -11.44 -18.71
C THR A 125 -8.04 -11.85 -17.62
N TYR A 126 -8.57 -12.16 -16.43
CA TYR A 126 -7.79 -12.73 -15.33
C TYR A 126 -6.96 -13.94 -15.78
N THR A 127 -5.69 -13.97 -15.37
CA THR A 127 -4.78 -15.08 -15.63
C THR A 127 -3.81 -15.27 -14.46
N VAL A 128 -3.25 -16.48 -14.36
CA VAL A 128 -2.17 -16.81 -13.44
C VAL A 128 -0.88 -16.88 -14.23
N LEU A 129 0.10 -16.08 -13.84
CA LEU A 129 1.44 -16.06 -14.42
C LEU A 129 2.42 -16.74 -13.47
N ASP A 130 2.83 -17.95 -13.85
CA ASP A 130 3.95 -18.65 -13.22
C ASP A 130 5.15 -18.66 -14.17
N LEU A 131 6.11 -17.76 -13.93
CA LEU A 131 7.33 -17.67 -14.72
C LEU A 131 8.31 -18.83 -14.47
N ARG A 132 8.15 -19.55 -13.35
CA ARG A 132 8.99 -20.70 -12.99
C ARG A 132 8.65 -21.92 -13.84
N GLU A 133 7.37 -22.07 -14.17
CA GLU A 133 6.85 -23.15 -15.02
C GLU A 133 6.85 -22.79 -16.52
N GLY A 134 7.49 -21.68 -16.90
CA GLY A 134 7.58 -21.23 -18.29
C GLY A 134 6.31 -20.52 -18.79
N GLY A 135 5.48 -20.01 -17.88
CA GLY A 135 4.38 -19.11 -18.21
C GLY A 135 4.89 -17.95 -19.06
N SER A 136 4.25 -17.71 -20.19
CA SER A 136 4.68 -16.69 -21.14
C SER A 136 3.92 -15.39 -20.89
N PRO A 137 4.60 -14.26 -20.62
CA PRO A 137 3.96 -12.95 -20.56
C PRO A 137 3.34 -12.52 -21.89
N HIS A 138 3.60 -13.24 -22.97
CA HIS A 138 3.15 -12.89 -24.31
C HIS A 138 1.63 -12.74 -24.42
N ASP A 139 0.86 -13.57 -23.72
CA ASP A 139 -0.61 -13.48 -23.75
C ASP A 139 -1.10 -12.26 -22.93
N LEU A 140 -0.39 -11.89 -21.87
CA LEU A 140 -0.61 -10.64 -21.12
C LEU A 140 -0.27 -9.41 -21.96
N VAL A 141 0.76 -9.47 -22.82
CA VAL A 141 1.23 -8.32 -23.61
C VAL A 141 0.42 -8.12 -24.88
N LYS A 142 -0.06 -9.21 -25.52
CA LYS A 142 -0.79 -9.14 -26.78
C LYS A 142 -2.15 -8.45 -26.66
N ASP A 143 -2.92 -8.87 -25.68
CA ASP A 143 -4.31 -8.46 -25.49
C ASP A 143 -4.52 -7.70 -24.16
N GLY A 144 -3.43 -7.40 -23.46
CA GLY A 144 -3.47 -6.67 -22.19
C GLY A 144 -2.94 -5.25 -22.29
N HIS A 145 -2.71 -4.66 -21.13
CA HIS A 145 -2.21 -3.30 -20.97
C HIS A 145 -1.30 -3.21 -19.75
N ALA A 146 -0.52 -2.13 -19.68
CA ALA A 146 0.21 -1.78 -18.47
C ALA A 146 -0.77 -1.57 -17.31
N LEU A 147 -0.33 -1.74 -16.05
CA LEU A 147 -1.19 -1.44 -14.92
C LEU A 147 -1.67 0.01 -14.98
N ARG A 148 -2.98 0.20 -14.83
CA ARG A 148 -3.56 1.53 -14.89
C ARG A 148 -3.21 2.27 -13.60
N PRO A 149 -2.78 3.53 -13.68
CA PRO A 149 -2.66 4.39 -12.51
C PRO A 149 -4.01 4.49 -11.79
N GLY A 150 -3.96 4.56 -10.46
CA GLY A 150 -5.16 4.63 -9.64
C GLY A 150 -4.92 4.23 -8.19
N ASP A 151 -5.93 4.47 -7.37
CA ASP A 151 -5.93 4.18 -5.94
C ASP A 151 -6.60 2.83 -5.63
N ASP A 152 -6.50 2.42 -4.37
CA ASP A 152 -7.25 1.30 -3.78
C ASP A 152 -6.94 -0.09 -4.34
N TYR A 153 -5.76 -0.28 -4.93
CA TYR A 153 -5.27 -1.62 -5.29
C TYR A 153 -4.89 -2.43 -4.06
N VAL A 154 -5.06 -3.74 -4.14
CA VAL A 154 -4.72 -4.69 -3.06
C VAL A 154 -4.01 -5.91 -3.63
N LEU A 155 -2.98 -6.38 -2.94
CA LEU A 155 -2.37 -7.69 -3.22
C LEU A 155 -2.80 -8.67 -2.14
N ARG A 156 -3.18 -9.88 -2.55
CA ARG A 156 -3.68 -10.91 -1.65
C ARG A 156 -3.11 -12.28 -1.98
N ASP A 157 -2.71 -13.01 -0.95
CA ASP A 157 -2.50 -14.44 -0.99
C ASP A 157 -3.85 -15.12 -0.68
N ASP A 158 -4.41 -15.75 -1.72
CA ASP A 158 -5.69 -16.46 -1.68
C ASP A 158 -5.56 -17.91 -1.18
N ASP A 159 -4.33 -18.44 -1.11
CA ASP A 159 -4.07 -19.86 -0.82
C ASP A 159 -3.99 -20.17 0.68
N VAL A 160 -3.96 -19.14 1.53
CA VAL A 160 -3.98 -19.23 2.99
C VAL A 160 -5.37 -18.95 3.58
N ASP A 161 -5.67 -19.54 4.74
CA ASP A 161 -6.94 -19.34 5.45
C ASP A 161 -6.71 -18.87 6.90
N PRO A 162 -7.16 -17.65 7.27
CA PRO A 162 -7.79 -16.63 6.41
C PRO A 162 -6.82 -16.06 5.35
N PRO A 163 -7.32 -15.53 4.21
CA PRO A 163 -6.48 -14.94 3.19
C PRO A 163 -5.64 -13.78 3.73
N ALA A 164 -4.41 -13.62 3.26
CA ALA A 164 -3.50 -12.59 3.71
C ALA A 164 -3.39 -11.47 2.67
N ALA A 165 -3.60 -10.21 3.05
CA ALA A 165 -3.63 -9.07 2.14
C ALA A 165 -2.70 -7.93 2.55
N SER A 166 -2.20 -7.19 1.56
CA SER A 166 -1.56 -5.90 1.78
C SER A 166 -2.59 -4.86 2.24
N ALA A 167 -2.12 -3.76 2.80
CA ALA A 167 -2.93 -2.53 2.81
C ALA A 167 -3.25 -2.10 1.38
N ALA A 168 -4.31 -1.30 1.22
CA ALA A 168 -4.60 -0.64 -0.05
C ALA A 168 -3.45 0.29 -0.44
N PHE A 169 -3.14 0.37 -1.73
CA PHE A 169 -2.06 1.20 -2.25
C PHE A 169 -2.43 1.85 -3.59
N ARG A 170 -1.66 2.88 -3.96
CA ARG A 170 -1.80 3.61 -5.23
C ARG A 170 -0.74 3.18 -6.22
N ILE A 171 -1.13 3.00 -7.48
CA ILE A 171 -0.23 2.89 -8.63
C ILE A 171 -0.06 4.28 -9.26
N LEU A 172 1.19 4.68 -9.51
CA LEU A 172 1.51 6.02 -9.99
C LEU A 172 1.34 6.14 -11.50
N ASP A 173 0.92 7.32 -11.94
CA ASP A 173 0.92 7.74 -13.34
C ASP A 173 2.32 8.21 -13.75
N VAL A 174 2.62 8.15 -15.05
CA VAL A 174 3.88 8.65 -15.61
C VAL A 174 4.10 10.15 -15.36
N HIS A 175 3.03 10.90 -15.15
CA HIS A 175 3.05 12.33 -14.83
C HIS A 175 2.95 12.62 -13.33
N ASP A 176 2.86 11.61 -12.47
CA ASP A 176 2.93 11.79 -11.02
C ASP A 176 4.36 12.13 -10.62
N VAL A 177 4.65 13.43 -10.60
CA VAL A 177 5.91 13.98 -10.12
C VAL A 177 5.76 14.48 -8.69
N PRO A 178 6.80 14.33 -7.85
CA PRO A 178 6.83 14.94 -6.52
C PRO A 178 6.56 16.45 -6.60
N PRO A 179 5.93 17.04 -5.56
CA PRO A 179 5.75 18.49 -5.51
C PRO A 179 7.11 19.19 -5.55
N THR A 180 7.14 20.44 -6.05
CA THR A 180 8.39 21.21 -6.19
C THR A 180 9.15 21.34 -4.87
N SER A 181 8.44 21.38 -3.74
CA SER A 181 9.01 21.42 -2.39
C SER A 181 9.88 20.19 -2.06
N ALA A 182 9.65 19.04 -2.69
CA ALA A 182 10.49 17.86 -2.51
C ALA A 182 11.94 18.10 -3.01
N TYR A 183 12.13 19.07 -3.89
CA TYR A 183 13.44 19.43 -4.46
C TYR A 183 14.07 20.66 -3.80
N GLU A 184 13.33 21.36 -2.94
CA GLU A 184 13.87 22.52 -2.22
C GLU A 184 14.99 22.09 -1.27
N GLY A 185 16.11 22.81 -1.31
CA GLY A 185 17.28 22.51 -0.48
C GLY A 185 18.13 21.33 -0.97
N GLN A 186 17.80 20.69 -2.09
CA GLN A 186 18.70 19.71 -2.70
C GLN A 186 19.90 20.42 -3.34
N GLU A 187 21.10 20.20 -2.79
CA GLU A 187 22.34 20.73 -3.34
C GLU A 187 22.83 19.84 -4.49
N LEU A 188 22.66 20.29 -5.73
CA LEU A 188 23.18 19.60 -6.91
C LEU A 188 24.70 19.76 -6.99
N ARG A 189 25.43 18.80 -6.42
CA ARG A 189 26.90 18.76 -6.50
C ARG A 189 27.36 18.15 -7.82
N GLY A 190 27.60 19.01 -8.82
CA GLY A 190 28.21 18.62 -10.09
C GLY A 190 29.73 18.78 -10.09
N ILE A 191 30.45 17.80 -10.67
CA ILE A 191 31.86 17.99 -11.05
C ILE A 191 31.91 18.77 -12.36
N HIS A 192 32.43 19.99 -12.34
CA HIS A 192 32.63 20.80 -13.54
C HIS A 192 33.83 20.29 -14.33
N TYR A 193 33.60 19.54 -15.41
CA TYR A 193 34.65 19.26 -16.40
C TYR A 193 34.78 20.43 -17.36
N GLY A 194 35.93 21.11 -17.33
CA GLY A 194 36.35 22.03 -18.40
C GLY A 194 37.13 21.26 -19.45
N ILE A 195 36.63 21.19 -20.68
CA ILE A 195 37.44 20.72 -21.82
C ILE A 195 38.43 21.83 -22.15
N GLY A 196 39.66 21.69 -21.67
CA GLY A 196 40.76 22.60 -22.01
C GLY A 196 41.16 22.39 -23.47
N GLY A 197 40.85 23.37 -24.32
CA GLY A 197 41.40 23.46 -25.67
C GLY A 197 42.91 23.70 -25.60
N LEU A 198 43.68 22.82 -26.23
CA LEU A 198 45.12 23.01 -26.48
C LEU A 198 45.28 24.17 -27.47
N GLY A 199 45.89 25.26 -27.00
CA GLY A 199 46.48 26.31 -27.83
C GLY A 199 47.97 26.06 -28.03
#